data_AF-A0A539EN26-F1
#
_entry.id   AF-A0A539EN26-F1
#
_cell.length_a   1.000
_cell.length_b   1.000
_cell.length_c   1.000
_cell.angle_alpha   90.00
_cell.angle_beta   90.00
_cell.angle_gamma   90.00
#
_symmetry.space_group_name_H-M   'P 1'
#
loop_
_entity.id
_entity.type
_entity.pdbx_description
1 polymer ?
#
loop_
_entity_poly.entity_id
_entity_poly.type
_entity_poly.pdbx_seq_one_letter_code
_entity_poly.pdbx_strand_id
1 'polypeptide(L)'
;MEGPTPHTVLAVGDEPDFLERLSHLLGSKGFRPVCRQAANALRPEDGVIHAGILDVFSTGGPEGLELCQDLRRRCPDTSLILASPFFNNRTWRQTAAASGADCFFNKAWPLELLVSDVRYALECHKPTLATGRILPAGAPKAVVADDDPEWRKLICLELELAGYLPYEADTGRRALLAIGRLRPDVAILDYLMPDFSGPECLEYIHKNPRMHRVPVIIMTDYKGLELEERCMSLGANDFVLKERGARVLLLRVLKSRTRRAHWPTDPLKAGPFYLDPQSRMLLADGHRLPDLSPGEFDLMSILLENNGKIVPWEDVERRLHGGVAAHGASATPSAKMTISRLKEKLGRKYEECVVTRALSRLMWKN
;
A
#
# COMPACT_ATOMS: atom_id res chain seq x y z
N MET A 1 38.43 14.95 12.32
CA MET A 1 37.84 13.93 11.43
C MET A 1 36.81 14.65 10.58
N GLU A 2 37.17 14.93 9.32
CA GLU A 2 36.23 15.51 8.36
C GLU A 2 35.08 14.51 8.16
N GLY A 3 33.84 14.97 8.33
CA GLY A 3 32.66 14.15 8.04
C GLY A 3 32.61 13.76 6.56
N PRO A 4 31.78 12.78 6.18
CA PRO A 4 31.65 12.39 4.78
C PRO A 4 31.31 13.62 3.92
N THR A 5 32.06 13.80 2.84
CA THR A 5 31.81 14.88 1.88
C THR A 5 30.38 14.76 1.34
N PRO A 6 29.57 15.82 1.38
CA PRO A 6 28.17 15.75 0.96
C PRO A 6 28.06 15.43 -0.53
N HIS A 7 27.10 14.58 -0.90
CA HIS A 7 26.83 14.28 -2.30
C HIS A 7 26.40 15.55 -3.05
N THR A 8 27.06 15.81 -4.17
CA THR A 8 26.72 16.91 -5.08
C THR A 8 25.49 16.54 -5.91
N VAL A 9 24.46 17.39 -5.85
CA VAL A 9 23.21 17.24 -6.61
C VAL A 9 23.07 18.43 -7.55
N LEU A 10 23.17 18.17 -8.86
CA LEU A 10 22.93 19.17 -9.89
C LEU A 10 21.42 19.31 -10.10
N ALA A 11 20.88 20.53 -10.04
CA ALA A 11 19.50 20.82 -10.41
C ALA A 11 19.51 21.80 -11.59
N VAL A 12 18.91 21.39 -12.71
CA VAL A 12 18.85 22.18 -13.94
C VAL A 12 17.40 22.55 -14.23
N GLY A 13 17.15 23.84 -14.43
CA GLY A 13 15.85 24.36 -14.86
C GLY A 13 15.87 25.87 -15.03
N ASP A 14 14.84 26.41 -15.68
CA ASP A 14 14.73 27.85 -15.97
C ASP A 14 13.68 28.54 -15.10
N GLU A 15 13.05 27.81 -14.17
CA GLU A 15 12.13 28.33 -13.15
C GLU A 15 12.93 28.68 -11.86
N PRO A 16 13.25 29.97 -11.60
CA PRO A 16 14.15 30.36 -10.52
C PRO A 16 13.59 30.01 -9.14
N ASP A 17 12.29 30.21 -8.94
CA ASP A 17 11.60 29.93 -7.68
C ASP A 17 11.66 28.43 -7.33
N PHE A 18 11.52 27.56 -8.33
CA PHE A 18 11.66 26.11 -8.14
C PHE A 18 13.09 25.73 -7.75
N LEU A 19 14.09 26.27 -8.46
CA LEU A 19 15.49 26.01 -8.17
C LEU A 19 15.92 26.52 -6.79
N GLU A 20 15.42 27.67 -6.37
CA GLU A 20 15.70 28.24 -5.04
C GLU A 20 15.13 27.36 -3.93
N ARG A 21 13.85 26.97 -4.05
CA ARG A 21 13.19 26.05 -3.10
C ARG A 21 13.91 24.70 -3.02
N LEU A 22 14.30 24.16 -4.17
CA LEU A 22 15.01 22.88 -4.25
C LEU A 22 16.41 22.98 -3.64
N SER A 23 17.14 24.08 -3.90
CA SER A 23 18.45 24.35 -3.31
C SER A 23 18.38 24.37 -1.78
N HIS A 24 17.46 25.15 -1.23
CA HIS A 24 17.27 25.25 0.22
C HIS A 24 16.93 23.89 0.84
N LEU A 25 16.01 23.15 0.20
CA LEU A 25 15.58 21.84 0.69
C LEU A 25 16.73 20.81 0.66
N LEU A 26 17.45 20.69 -0.46
CA LEU A 26 18.60 19.78 -0.58
C LEU A 26 19.70 20.11 0.43
N GLY A 27 20.04 21.39 0.56
CA GLY A 27 21.03 21.87 1.54
C GLY A 27 20.64 21.50 2.97
N SER A 28 19.37 21.71 3.35
CA SER A 28 18.84 21.32 4.68
C SER A 28 18.90 19.81 4.96
N LYS A 29 19.08 18.99 3.92
CA LYS A 29 19.09 17.52 4.00
C LYS A 29 20.49 16.92 3.83
N GLY A 30 21.53 17.76 3.87
CA GLY A 30 22.94 17.34 3.86
C GLY A 30 23.52 17.14 2.46
N PHE A 31 22.85 17.61 1.42
CA PHE A 31 23.38 17.60 0.05
C PHE A 31 24.12 18.91 -0.27
N ARG A 32 25.00 18.86 -1.27
CA ARG A 32 25.57 20.05 -1.90
C ARG A 32 24.77 20.37 -3.18
N PRO A 33 23.77 21.25 -3.14
CA PRO A 33 23.00 21.61 -4.33
C PRO A 33 23.84 22.50 -5.27
N VAL A 34 23.75 22.23 -6.57
CA VAL A 34 24.26 23.08 -7.64
C VAL A 34 23.09 23.38 -8.57
N CYS A 35 22.49 24.57 -8.45
CA CYS A 35 21.34 24.96 -9.27
C CYS A 35 21.78 25.84 -10.45
N ARG A 36 21.35 25.48 -11.67
CA ARG A 36 21.72 26.16 -12.92
C ARG A 36 20.58 26.18 -13.94
N GLN A 37 20.64 27.13 -14.86
CA GLN A 37 19.85 27.11 -16.08
C GLN A 37 20.44 26.11 -17.09
N ALA A 38 19.62 25.64 -18.03
CA ALA A 38 20.00 24.60 -19.00
C ALA A 38 21.24 24.96 -19.82
N ALA A 39 21.36 26.23 -20.24
CA ALA A 39 22.50 26.74 -21.01
C ALA A 39 23.87 26.63 -20.29
N ASN A 40 23.87 26.40 -18.98
CA ASN A 40 25.06 26.35 -18.12
C ASN A 40 25.13 25.07 -17.27
N ALA A 41 24.48 23.99 -17.72
CA ALA A 41 24.21 22.80 -16.91
C ALA A 41 25.46 22.07 -16.38
N LEU A 42 26.59 22.07 -17.09
CA LEU A 42 27.81 21.39 -16.68
C LEU A 42 29.01 22.33 -16.77
N ARG A 43 29.74 22.50 -15.66
CA ARG A 43 31.00 23.23 -15.64
C ARG A 43 32.15 22.36 -15.09
N PRO A 44 33.38 22.52 -15.61
CA PRO A 44 34.54 21.75 -15.14
C PRO A 44 34.79 21.86 -13.62
N GLU A 45 34.43 22.99 -13.02
CA GLU A 45 34.60 23.27 -11.59
C GLU A 45 33.64 22.53 -10.64
N ASP A 46 32.60 21.85 -11.15
CA ASP A 46 31.57 21.21 -10.32
C ASP A 46 32.04 19.91 -9.65
N GLY A 47 33.16 19.34 -10.11
CA GLY A 47 33.69 18.07 -9.60
C GLY A 47 32.77 16.88 -9.93
N VAL A 48 32.69 15.90 -9.02
CA VAL A 48 31.84 14.70 -9.22
C VAL A 48 30.39 15.02 -8.89
N ILE A 49 29.52 14.91 -9.88
CA ILE A 49 28.06 15.02 -9.75
C ILE A 49 27.49 13.64 -9.47
N HIS A 50 26.84 13.47 -8.32
CA HIS A 50 26.33 12.17 -7.89
C HIS A 50 24.87 11.96 -8.36
N ALA A 51 24.07 13.03 -8.38
CA ALA A 51 22.72 13.01 -8.93
C ALA A 51 22.42 14.30 -9.71
N GLY A 52 21.59 14.20 -10.74
CA GLY A 52 21.10 15.30 -11.56
C GLY A 52 19.57 15.33 -11.59
N ILE A 53 18.95 16.48 -11.30
CA ILE A 53 17.51 16.73 -11.41
C ILE A 53 17.31 17.69 -12.58
N LEU A 54 16.66 17.25 -13.65
CA LEU A 54 16.50 18.03 -14.88
C LEU A 54 15.04 18.37 -15.10
N ASP A 55 14.73 19.65 -15.11
CA ASP A 55 13.42 20.18 -15.46
C ASP A 55 13.19 20.09 -16.98
N VAL A 56 12.15 19.38 -17.39
CA VAL A 56 11.91 19.08 -18.81
C VAL A 56 11.08 20.15 -19.54
N PHE A 57 10.47 21.10 -18.82
CA PHE A 57 9.63 22.13 -19.45
C PHE A 57 10.25 23.51 -19.50
N SER A 58 11.43 23.68 -18.90
CA SER A 58 12.16 24.93 -18.97
C SER A 58 12.76 25.18 -20.36
N THR A 59 12.90 24.12 -21.15
CA THR A 59 13.39 24.13 -22.53
C THR A 59 12.35 23.48 -23.44
N GLY A 60 11.23 24.17 -23.69
CA GLY A 60 10.04 23.68 -24.41
C GLY A 60 10.32 23.08 -25.79
N GLY A 61 10.78 21.83 -25.81
CA GLY A 61 11.29 21.12 -26.98
C GLY A 61 12.15 19.91 -26.58
N PRO A 62 12.82 19.25 -27.55
CA PRO A 62 13.69 18.07 -27.32
C PRO A 62 14.90 18.33 -26.39
N GLU A 63 15.15 19.58 -26.01
CA GLU A 63 16.31 20.08 -25.25
C GLU A 63 16.48 19.49 -23.83
N GLY A 64 15.41 19.27 -23.05
CA GLY A 64 15.54 18.66 -21.71
C GLY A 64 15.89 17.16 -21.75
N LEU A 65 15.43 16.46 -22.79
CA LEU A 65 15.78 15.06 -23.07
C LEU A 65 17.18 14.96 -23.70
N GLU A 66 17.54 15.90 -24.58
CA GLU A 66 18.88 16.03 -25.14
C GLU A 66 19.92 16.32 -24.05
N LEU A 67 19.58 17.18 -23.08
CA LEU A 67 20.42 17.44 -21.92
C LEU A 67 20.60 16.18 -21.06
N CYS A 68 19.53 15.40 -20.86
CA CYS A 68 19.61 14.12 -20.18
C CYS A 68 20.55 13.14 -20.91
N GLN A 69 20.47 13.07 -22.24
CA GLN A 69 21.36 12.25 -23.07
C GLN A 69 22.81 12.75 -23.01
N ASP A 70 23.04 14.06 -23.02
CA ASP A 70 24.38 14.63 -22.91
C ASP A 70 25.01 14.33 -21.55
N LEU A 71 24.25 14.55 -20.47
CA LEU A 71 24.67 14.21 -19.11
C LEU A 71 24.95 12.72 -18.94
N ARG A 72 24.10 11.85 -19.48
CA ARG A 72 24.32 10.39 -19.41
C ARG A 72 25.59 9.98 -20.15
N ARG A 73 25.90 10.60 -21.29
CA ARG A 73 27.15 10.31 -22.04
C ARG A 73 28.39 10.78 -21.31
N ARG A 74 28.34 11.96 -20.69
CA ARG A 74 29.48 12.58 -20.01
C ARG A 74 29.70 12.06 -18.59
N CYS A 75 28.61 11.66 -17.93
CA CYS A 75 28.56 11.23 -16.53
C CYS A 75 27.73 9.93 -16.41
N PRO A 76 28.27 8.78 -16.86
CA PRO A 76 27.51 7.52 -16.95
C PRO A 76 27.00 7.01 -15.60
N ASP A 77 27.72 7.31 -14.52
CA ASP A 77 27.42 6.82 -13.15
C ASP A 77 26.52 7.78 -12.35
N THR A 78 26.17 8.95 -12.90
CA THR A 78 25.29 9.91 -12.23
C THR A 78 23.85 9.44 -12.28
N SER A 79 23.14 9.54 -11.16
CA SER A 79 21.69 9.27 -11.12
C SER A 79 20.89 10.43 -11.72
N LEU A 80 20.15 10.23 -12.80
CA LEU A 80 19.40 11.28 -13.50
C LEU A 80 17.89 11.18 -13.27
N ILE A 81 17.32 12.25 -12.71
CA ILE A 81 15.91 12.42 -12.38
C ILE A 81 15.31 13.48 -13.31
N LEU A 82 14.28 13.14 -14.07
CA LEU A 82 13.57 14.12 -14.91
C LEU A 82 12.34 14.68 -14.18
N ALA A 83 12.33 15.98 -13.91
CA ALA A 83 11.25 16.68 -13.25
C ALA A 83 10.33 17.40 -14.26
N SER A 84 9.01 17.23 -14.15
CA SER A 84 8.03 17.86 -15.06
C SER A 84 6.65 17.98 -14.39
N PRO A 85 5.83 18.99 -14.70
CA PRO A 85 4.46 19.10 -14.16
C PRO A 85 3.44 18.22 -14.92
N PHE A 86 3.79 17.75 -16.12
CA PHE A 86 2.90 16.99 -17.00
C PHE A 86 3.26 15.51 -16.99
N PHE A 87 2.77 14.76 -16.00
CA PHE A 87 2.86 13.31 -16.00
C PHE A 87 1.47 12.68 -15.95
N ASN A 88 1.13 11.95 -17.02
CA ASN A 88 0.24 10.78 -17.02
C ASN A 88 0.23 10.01 -18.36
N ASN A 89 1.20 10.24 -19.25
CA ASN A 89 1.25 9.59 -20.57
C ASN A 89 2.34 8.50 -20.63
N ARG A 90 1.96 7.27 -21.00
CA ARG A 90 2.87 6.14 -21.23
C ARG A 90 3.96 6.45 -22.26
N THR A 91 3.61 7.19 -23.31
CA THR A 91 4.52 7.60 -24.38
C THR A 91 5.66 8.46 -23.83
N TRP A 92 5.34 9.39 -22.92
CA TRP A 92 6.33 10.24 -22.28
C TRP A 92 7.36 9.45 -21.46
N ARG A 93 6.89 8.47 -20.67
CA ARG A 93 7.78 7.61 -19.87
C ARG A 93 8.74 6.81 -20.76
N GLN A 94 8.28 6.34 -21.91
CA GLN A 94 9.13 5.63 -22.87
C GLN A 94 10.18 6.54 -23.51
N THR A 95 9.79 7.75 -23.92
CA THR A 95 10.72 8.73 -24.48
C THR A 95 11.78 9.16 -23.47
N ALA A 96 11.36 9.38 -22.23
CA ALA A 96 12.22 9.85 -21.15
C ALA A 96 13.11 8.72 -20.60
N ALA A 97 12.68 7.46 -20.64
CA ALA A 97 13.54 6.30 -20.46
C ALA A 97 14.63 6.21 -21.54
N ALA A 98 14.25 6.41 -22.80
CA ALA A 98 15.16 6.37 -23.93
C ALA A 98 16.22 7.49 -23.91
N SER A 99 15.99 8.59 -23.18
CA SER A 99 17.00 9.63 -22.98
C SER A 99 18.07 9.28 -21.96
N GLY A 100 17.97 8.13 -21.29
CA GLY A 100 18.92 7.71 -20.25
C GLY A 100 18.59 8.26 -18.86
N ALA A 101 17.35 8.71 -18.63
CA ALA A 101 16.88 9.03 -17.29
C ALA A 101 16.73 7.76 -16.45
N ASP A 102 17.06 7.85 -15.16
CA ASP A 102 16.88 6.75 -14.21
C ASP A 102 15.49 6.81 -13.56
N CYS A 103 14.96 8.01 -13.34
CA CYS A 103 13.65 8.21 -12.73
C CYS A 103 12.98 9.52 -13.18
N PHE A 104 11.73 9.69 -12.76
CA PHE A 104 10.90 10.86 -13.09
C PHE A 104 10.27 11.42 -11.82
N PHE A 105 10.09 12.74 -11.77
CA PHE A 105 9.47 13.43 -10.65
C PHE A 105 8.39 14.40 -11.13
N ASN A 106 7.15 14.24 -10.66
CA ASN A 106 6.11 15.22 -10.98
C ASN A 106 6.28 16.48 -10.12
N LYS A 107 6.50 17.64 -10.75
CA LYS A 107 6.63 18.94 -10.07
C LYS A 107 5.38 19.36 -9.28
N ALA A 108 4.21 18.80 -9.60
CA ALA A 108 2.99 18.99 -8.81
C ALA A 108 3.04 18.27 -7.45
N TRP A 109 4.01 17.38 -7.22
CA TRP A 109 4.20 16.69 -5.95
C TRP A 109 5.04 17.50 -4.96
N PRO A 110 4.91 17.21 -3.64
CA PRO A 110 5.76 17.82 -2.61
C PRO A 110 7.25 17.57 -2.89
N LEU A 111 8.07 18.62 -2.80
CA LEU A 111 9.51 18.57 -3.07
C LEU A 111 10.27 17.65 -2.11
N GLU A 112 9.72 17.38 -0.92
CA GLU A 112 10.28 16.45 0.06
C GLU A 112 10.39 15.02 -0.50
N LEU A 113 9.50 14.66 -1.43
CA LEU A 113 9.54 13.37 -2.10
C LEU A 113 10.70 13.28 -3.09
N LEU A 114 11.02 14.38 -3.78
CA LEU A 114 12.18 14.46 -4.69
C LEU A 114 13.50 14.21 -3.95
N VAL A 115 13.65 14.72 -2.73
CA VAL A 115 14.83 14.44 -1.89
C VAL A 115 14.95 12.96 -1.56
N SER A 116 13.82 12.30 -1.32
CA SER A 116 13.78 10.86 -1.04
C SER A 116 14.20 10.06 -2.27
N ASP A 117 13.74 10.46 -3.46
CA ASP A 117 14.14 9.87 -4.73
C ASP A 117 15.64 10.06 -5.00
N VAL A 118 16.22 11.22 -4.68
CA VAL A 118 17.67 11.48 -4.79
C VAL A 118 18.47 10.56 -3.86
N ARG A 119 18.11 10.47 -2.57
CA ARG A 119 18.80 9.56 -1.62
C ARG A 119 18.78 8.13 -2.12
N TYR A 120 17.61 7.69 -2.54
CA TYR A 120 17.41 6.35 -3.02
C TYR A 120 18.27 6.05 -4.26
N ALA A 121 18.28 6.97 -5.24
CA ALA A 121 19.04 6.79 -6.47
C ALA A 121 20.55 6.67 -6.20
N LEU A 122 21.05 7.48 -5.26
CA LEU A 122 22.45 7.42 -4.79
C LEU A 122 22.80 6.11 -4.07
N GLU A 123 21.88 5.57 -3.29
CA GLU A 123 22.09 4.31 -2.56
C GLU A 123 22.08 3.08 -3.49
N CYS A 124 21.20 3.07 -4.51
CA CYS A 124 20.86 1.85 -5.23
C CYS A 124 21.67 1.57 -6.51
N HIS A 125 22.53 2.49 -6.97
CA HIS A 125 23.45 2.33 -8.11
C HIS A 125 22.87 1.82 -9.45
N LYS A 126 21.53 1.71 -9.60
CA LYS A 126 20.76 1.77 -10.86
C LYS A 126 19.25 1.52 -10.65
N PRO A 127 18.36 2.39 -11.14
CA PRO A 127 16.91 2.20 -11.03
C PRO A 127 16.21 1.58 -12.25
N THR A 128 15.11 0.85 -11.99
CA THR A 128 14.32 0.12 -12.99
C THR A 128 13.13 0.94 -13.48
N LEU A 129 13.11 1.25 -14.78
CA LEU A 129 12.18 2.13 -15.51
C LEU A 129 10.72 1.64 -15.68
N ALA A 130 10.26 0.65 -14.91
CA ALA A 130 8.93 0.05 -15.14
C ALA A 130 7.75 0.83 -14.53
N THR A 131 7.96 1.63 -13.48
CA THR A 131 6.85 2.21 -12.68
C THR A 131 7.00 3.68 -12.32
N GLY A 132 7.94 4.44 -12.89
CA GLY A 132 8.03 5.89 -12.66
C GLY A 132 8.40 6.34 -11.24
N ARG A 133 8.61 5.41 -10.31
CA ARG A 133 9.30 5.57 -9.03
C ARG A 133 10.13 4.33 -8.75
N ILE A 134 11.27 4.55 -8.10
CA ILE A 134 12.10 3.50 -7.58
C ILE A 134 11.68 3.26 -6.14
N LEU A 135 10.98 2.15 -5.91
CA LEU A 135 10.49 1.79 -4.59
C LEU A 135 11.55 0.90 -3.91
N PRO A 136 11.83 1.09 -2.62
CA PRO A 136 12.84 0.31 -1.92
C PRO A 136 12.58 -1.19 -1.98
N ALA A 137 13.66 -1.97 -1.95
CA ALA A 137 13.55 -3.40 -1.76
C ALA A 137 12.76 -3.67 -0.47
N GLY A 138 11.59 -4.32 -0.61
CA GLY A 138 10.63 -4.49 0.49
C GLY A 138 9.44 -3.53 0.50
N ALA A 139 9.27 -2.70 -0.53
CA ALA A 139 8.06 -1.90 -0.69
C ALA A 139 6.80 -2.80 -0.73
N PRO A 140 5.73 -2.44 -0.01
CA PRO A 140 4.54 -3.26 0.07
C PRO A 140 3.85 -3.35 -1.30
N LYS A 141 3.48 -4.56 -1.69
CA LYS A 141 2.84 -4.82 -2.99
C LYS A 141 1.34 -4.66 -2.87
N ALA A 142 0.70 -4.02 -3.83
CA ALA A 142 -0.75 -3.92 -3.92
C ALA A 142 -1.25 -4.49 -5.25
N VAL A 143 -2.37 -5.19 -5.28
CA VAL A 143 -3.08 -5.51 -6.53
C VAL A 143 -4.31 -4.62 -6.60
N VAL A 144 -4.54 -3.98 -7.75
CA VAL A 144 -5.71 -3.14 -8.02
C VAL A 144 -6.47 -3.73 -9.21
N ALA A 145 -7.70 -4.16 -8.98
CA ALA A 145 -8.55 -4.76 -10.00
C ALA A 145 -9.80 -3.91 -10.22
N ASP A 146 -9.95 -3.36 -11.42
CA ASP A 146 -11.07 -2.52 -11.84
C ASP A 146 -11.10 -2.55 -13.38
N ASP A 147 -12.27 -2.73 -13.99
CA ASP A 147 -12.40 -2.70 -15.45
C ASP A 147 -12.39 -1.28 -16.01
N ASP A 148 -12.67 -0.27 -15.17
CA ASP A 148 -12.49 1.15 -15.50
C ASP A 148 -10.98 1.53 -15.47
N PRO A 149 -10.39 1.88 -16.64
CA PRO A 149 -8.98 2.22 -16.72
C PRO A 149 -8.63 3.55 -16.06
N GLU A 150 -9.56 4.48 -15.88
CA GLU A 150 -9.31 5.76 -15.22
C GLU A 150 -9.26 5.57 -13.70
N TRP A 151 -10.23 4.85 -13.13
CA TRP A 151 -10.22 4.52 -11.70
C TRP A 151 -9.01 3.69 -11.31
N ARG A 152 -8.69 2.65 -12.10
CA ARG A 152 -7.50 1.82 -11.83
C ARG A 152 -6.22 2.63 -11.81
N LYS A 153 -6.03 3.55 -12.77
CA LYS A 153 -4.86 4.45 -12.82
C LYS A 153 -4.80 5.39 -11.64
N LEU A 154 -5.94 6.01 -11.27
CA LEU A 154 -6.02 6.92 -10.14
C LEU A 154 -5.62 6.23 -8.83
N ILE A 155 -6.11 5.02 -8.59
CA ILE A 155 -5.79 4.25 -7.38
C ILE A 155 -4.32 3.84 -7.37
N CYS A 156 -3.78 3.38 -8.51
CA CYS A 156 -2.36 3.05 -8.62
C CYS A 156 -1.47 4.26 -8.32
N LEU A 157 -1.82 5.44 -8.83
CA LEU A 157 -1.11 6.68 -8.54
C LEU A 157 -1.11 7.01 -7.03
N GLU A 158 -2.25 6.94 -6.36
CA GLU A 158 -2.33 7.18 -4.91
C GLU A 158 -1.52 6.16 -4.09
N LEU A 159 -1.48 4.91 -4.52
CA LEU A 159 -0.68 3.86 -3.89
C LEU A 159 0.83 4.08 -4.09
N GLU A 160 1.25 4.46 -5.29
CA GLU A 160 2.64 4.84 -5.60
C GLU A 160 3.07 6.06 -4.78
N LEU A 161 2.18 7.06 -4.63
CA LEU A 161 2.40 8.21 -3.76
C LEU A 161 2.62 7.81 -2.31
N ALA A 162 1.94 6.76 -1.85
CA ALA A 162 2.07 6.19 -0.52
C ALA A 162 3.20 5.15 -0.36
N GLY A 163 4.01 4.92 -1.40
CA GLY A 163 5.16 4.02 -1.35
C GLY A 163 4.82 2.53 -1.55
N TYR A 164 3.65 2.21 -2.09
CA TYR A 164 3.30 0.85 -2.52
C TYR A 164 3.76 0.59 -3.95
N LEU A 165 3.99 -0.67 -4.27
CA LEU A 165 4.16 -1.17 -5.64
C LEU A 165 2.83 -1.76 -6.14
N PRO A 166 1.99 -0.98 -6.86
CA PRO A 166 0.73 -1.49 -7.37
C PRO A 166 0.91 -2.36 -8.61
N TYR A 167 0.03 -3.33 -8.77
CA TYR A 167 -0.11 -4.20 -9.92
C TYR A 167 -1.53 -4.13 -10.43
N GLU A 168 -1.69 -3.68 -11.67
CA GLU A 168 -2.97 -3.50 -12.33
C GLU A 168 -3.56 -4.83 -12.84
N ALA A 169 -4.86 -5.00 -12.64
CA ALA A 169 -5.69 -5.99 -13.30
C ALA A 169 -6.96 -5.32 -13.84
N ASP A 170 -7.32 -5.60 -15.09
CA ASP A 170 -8.55 -5.12 -15.73
C ASP A 170 -9.72 -6.10 -15.61
N THR A 171 -9.49 -7.24 -14.95
CA THR A 171 -10.42 -8.36 -14.83
C THR A 171 -10.15 -9.12 -13.53
N GLY A 172 -11.17 -9.77 -12.98
CA GLY A 172 -11.06 -10.59 -11.78
C GLY A 172 -10.12 -11.78 -11.98
N ARG A 173 -10.12 -12.43 -13.16
CA ARG A 173 -9.17 -13.51 -13.46
C ARG A 173 -7.72 -13.05 -13.38
N ARG A 174 -7.39 -11.87 -13.94
CA ARG A 174 -6.02 -11.33 -13.86
C ARG A 174 -5.66 -10.92 -12.43
N ALA A 175 -6.63 -10.42 -11.67
CA ALA A 175 -6.45 -10.13 -10.26
C ALA A 175 -6.06 -11.40 -9.48
N LEU A 176 -6.81 -12.50 -9.65
CA LEU A 176 -6.52 -13.78 -8.99
C LEU A 176 -5.15 -14.35 -9.38
N LEU A 177 -4.78 -14.28 -10.66
CA LEU A 177 -3.45 -14.69 -11.13
C LEU A 177 -2.33 -13.85 -10.50
N ALA A 178 -2.50 -12.52 -10.46
CA ALA A 178 -1.55 -11.61 -9.86
C ALA A 178 -1.42 -11.87 -8.35
N ILE A 179 -2.53 -12.03 -7.63
CA ILE A 179 -2.55 -12.30 -6.19
C ILE A 179 -1.85 -13.62 -5.87
N GLY A 180 -2.13 -14.68 -6.63
CA GLY A 180 -1.51 -15.99 -6.43
C GLY A 180 0.01 -15.98 -6.64
N ARG A 181 0.49 -15.22 -7.63
CA ARG A 181 1.92 -15.09 -7.96
C ARG A 181 2.65 -14.16 -7.00
N LEU A 182 2.08 -12.99 -6.72
CA LEU A 182 2.77 -11.90 -6.03
C LEU A 182 2.58 -11.95 -4.53
N ARG A 183 1.48 -12.52 -4.04
CA ARG A 183 1.06 -12.49 -2.63
C ARG A 183 1.15 -11.07 -2.06
N PRO A 184 0.34 -10.14 -2.58
CA PRO A 184 0.46 -8.74 -2.23
C PRO A 184 0.12 -8.51 -0.75
N ASP A 185 0.55 -7.35 -0.25
CA ASP A 185 0.23 -6.86 1.07
C ASP A 185 -1.21 -6.36 1.17
N VAL A 186 -1.83 -6.03 0.04
CA VAL A 186 -3.27 -5.72 -0.10
C VAL A 186 -3.77 -6.01 -1.52
N ALA A 187 -5.03 -6.43 -1.64
CA ALA A 187 -5.76 -6.45 -2.88
C ALA A 187 -6.96 -5.51 -2.79
N ILE A 188 -7.14 -4.67 -3.80
CA ILE A 188 -8.28 -3.77 -3.95
C ILE A 188 -9.04 -4.26 -5.18
N LEU A 189 -10.28 -4.69 -4.99
CA LEU A 189 -11.09 -5.30 -6.04
C LEU A 189 -12.36 -4.49 -6.23
N ASP A 190 -12.67 -4.14 -7.48
CA ASP A 190 -13.99 -3.64 -7.81
C ASP A 190 -15.06 -4.70 -7.57
N TYR A 191 -16.23 -4.26 -7.12
CA TYR A 191 -17.35 -5.13 -6.81
C TYR A 191 -17.88 -5.76 -8.09
N LEU A 192 -18.06 -4.98 -9.16
CA LEU A 192 -18.45 -5.48 -10.46
C LEU A 192 -17.24 -5.51 -11.39
N MET A 193 -17.03 -6.66 -12.03
CA MET A 193 -16.04 -6.84 -13.08
C MET A 193 -16.62 -7.83 -14.11
N PRO A 194 -16.22 -7.76 -15.38
CA PRO A 194 -16.89 -8.48 -16.47
C PRO A 194 -16.80 -10.01 -16.40
N ASP A 195 -15.80 -10.57 -15.69
CA ASP A 195 -15.59 -12.02 -15.59
C ASP A 195 -15.89 -12.58 -14.20
N PHE A 196 -15.11 -12.20 -13.19
CA PHE A 196 -15.34 -12.53 -11.79
C PHE A 196 -15.56 -11.23 -11.04
N SER A 197 -16.71 -11.10 -10.37
CA SER A 197 -16.99 -10.00 -9.46
C SER A 197 -16.00 -9.98 -8.28
N GLY A 198 -15.85 -8.82 -7.63
CA GLY A 198 -15.03 -8.67 -6.42
C GLY A 198 -15.36 -9.70 -5.33
N PRO A 199 -16.66 -9.92 -4.98
CA PRO A 199 -17.07 -10.97 -4.05
C PRO A 199 -16.69 -12.40 -4.47
N GLU A 200 -16.80 -12.75 -5.76
CA GLU A 200 -16.40 -14.07 -6.26
C GLU A 200 -14.89 -14.27 -6.18
N CYS A 201 -14.12 -13.24 -6.53
CA CYS A 201 -12.67 -13.22 -6.33
C CYS A 201 -12.31 -13.39 -4.85
N LEU A 202 -13.00 -12.67 -3.96
CA LEU A 202 -12.81 -12.74 -2.51
C LEU A 202 -13.02 -14.16 -1.96
N GLU A 203 -14.09 -14.84 -2.36
CA GLU A 203 -14.33 -16.24 -1.99
C GLU A 203 -13.21 -17.16 -2.46
N TYR A 204 -12.75 -17.00 -3.71
CA TYR A 204 -11.68 -17.81 -4.27
C TYR A 204 -10.35 -17.59 -3.54
N ILE A 205 -10.03 -16.33 -3.21
CA ILE A 205 -8.85 -15.96 -2.41
C ILE A 205 -8.88 -16.66 -1.05
N HIS A 206 -10.03 -16.67 -0.37
CA HIS A 206 -10.20 -17.25 0.95
C HIS A 206 -10.14 -18.77 0.95
N LYS A 207 -10.72 -19.42 -0.07
CA LYS A 207 -10.67 -20.89 -0.23
C LYS A 207 -9.28 -21.39 -0.63
N ASN A 208 -8.38 -20.51 -1.08
CA ASN A 208 -7.04 -20.90 -1.52
C ASN A 208 -5.98 -20.70 -0.41
N PRO A 209 -5.34 -21.78 0.10
CA PRO A 209 -4.34 -21.69 1.18
C PRO A 209 -3.13 -20.79 0.88
N ARG A 210 -2.82 -20.50 -0.38
CA ARG A 210 -1.70 -19.59 -0.73
C ARG A 210 -2.09 -18.11 -0.73
N MET A 211 -3.40 -17.82 -0.79
CA MET A 211 -3.93 -16.46 -0.97
C MET A 211 -4.77 -16.00 0.21
N HIS A 212 -5.27 -16.92 1.05
CA HIS A 212 -6.18 -16.65 2.16
C HIS A 212 -5.70 -15.64 3.23
N ARG A 213 -4.43 -15.21 3.18
CA ARG A 213 -3.84 -14.20 4.06
C ARG A 213 -3.74 -12.81 3.43
N VAL A 214 -4.06 -12.68 2.15
CA VAL A 214 -4.03 -11.41 1.44
C VAL A 214 -5.26 -10.61 1.88
N PRO A 215 -5.08 -9.41 2.47
CA PRO A 215 -6.23 -8.61 2.85
C PRO A 215 -6.88 -8.02 1.59
N VAL A 216 -8.20 -8.07 1.54
CA VAL A 216 -9.00 -7.66 0.40
C VAL A 216 -9.90 -6.50 0.81
N ILE A 217 -9.82 -5.39 0.08
CA ILE A 217 -10.74 -4.26 0.18
C ILE A 217 -11.62 -4.28 -1.07
N ILE A 218 -12.93 -4.26 -0.87
CA ILE A 218 -13.89 -4.15 -1.98
C ILE A 218 -14.19 -2.67 -2.21
N MET A 219 -14.13 -2.23 -3.47
CA MET A 219 -14.58 -0.92 -3.90
C MET A 219 -15.81 -1.03 -4.78
N THR A 220 -16.68 -0.03 -4.78
CA THR A 220 -17.92 -0.07 -5.58
C THR A 220 -18.52 1.32 -5.80
N ASP A 221 -19.27 1.49 -6.87
CA ASP A 221 -20.14 2.66 -7.09
C ASP A 221 -21.52 2.51 -6.41
N TYR A 222 -21.87 1.29 -5.98
CA TYR A 222 -23.21 0.98 -5.50
C TYR A 222 -23.33 1.14 -3.98
N LYS A 223 -24.36 1.88 -3.55
CA LYS A 223 -24.74 2.02 -2.14
C LYS A 223 -25.69 0.90 -1.74
N GLY A 224 -25.55 0.43 -0.50
CA GLY A 224 -26.50 -0.48 0.10
C GLY A 224 -25.90 -1.19 1.30
N LEU A 225 -26.60 -1.14 2.44
CA LEU A 225 -26.16 -1.83 3.66
C LEU A 225 -26.01 -3.34 3.42
N GLU A 226 -26.95 -3.94 2.67
CA GLU A 226 -26.91 -5.38 2.33
C GLU A 226 -25.66 -5.75 1.50
N LEU A 227 -25.21 -4.85 0.62
CA LEU A 227 -24.03 -5.08 -0.23
C LEU A 227 -22.75 -5.08 0.61
N GLU A 228 -22.63 -4.09 1.49
CA GLU A 228 -21.54 -3.98 2.46
C GLU A 228 -21.54 -5.19 3.40
N GLU A 229 -22.69 -5.50 4.00
CA GLU A 229 -22.86 -6.66 4.88
C GLU A 229 -22.46 -7.97 4.20
N ARG A 230 -22.87 -8.17 2.93
CA ARG A 230 -22.48 -9.34 2.14
C ARG A 230 -20.97 -9.41 1.93
N CYS A 231 -20.31 -8.33 1.52
CA CYS A 231 -18.85 -8.33 1.31
C CYS A 231 -18.10 -8.62 2.61
N MET A 232 -18.53 -8.00 3.71
CA MET A 232 -17.98 -8.25 5.04
C MET A 232 -18.28 -9.69 5.50
N SER A 233 -19.39 -10.30 5.06
CA SER A 233 -19.71 -11.72 5.28
C SER A 233 -18.71 -12.68 4.65
N LEU A 234 -18.27 -12.34 3.45
CA LEU A 234 -17.33 -13.15 2.69
C LEU A 234 -15.87 -12.96 3.17
N GLY A 235 -15.65 -12.12 4.17
CA GLY A 235 -14.34 -11.90 4.79
C GLY A 235 -13.56 -10.73 4.21
N ALA A 236 -14.22 -9.78 3.53
CA ALA A 236 -13.56 -8.53 3.14
C ALA A 236 -13.01 -7.80 4.37
N ASN A 237 -11.82 -7.21 4.23
CA ASN A 237 -11.19 -6.45 5.32
C ASN A 237 -11.80 -5.05 5.48
N ASP A 238 -12.26 -4.47 4.38
CA ASP A 238 -13.00 -3.21 4.33
C ASP A 238 -13.83 -3.12 3.03
N PHE A 239 -14.75 -2.17 3.00
CA PHE A 239 -15.64 -1.89 1.88
C PHE A 239 -15.73 -0.36 1.67
N VAL A 240 -15.47 0.11 0.44
CA VAL A 240 -15.33 1.53 0.14
C VAL A 240 -16.16 1.93 -1.07
N LEU A 241 -16.96 2.98 -0.93
CA LEU A 241 -17.64 3.59 -2.08
C LEU A 241 -16.65 4.43 -2.89
N LYS A 242 -16.58 4.24 -4.21
CA LYS A 242 -15.68 4.98 -5.11
C LYS A 242 -15.92 6.50 -5.03
N GLU A 243 -17.18 6.94 -4.84
CA GLU A 243 -17.54 8.36 -4.64
C GLU A 243 -16.84 9.04 -3.45
N ARG A 244 -16.32 8.27 -2.47
CA ARG A 244 -15.54 8.82 -1.35
C ARG A 244 -14.11 9.20 -1.76
N GLY A 245 -13.70 8.83 -2.97
CA GLY A 245 -12.41 9.15 -3.57
C GLY A 245 -11.29 8.18 -3.19
N ALA A 246 -10.27 8.12 -4.06
CA ALA A 246 -9.12 7.23 -3.93
C ALA A 246 -8.30 7.47 -2.65
N ARG A 247 -8.30 8.69 -2.12
CA ARG A 247 -7.60 9.03 -0.87
C ARG A 247 -8.23 8.38 0.37
N VAL A 248 -9.55 8.22 0.40
CA VAL A 248 -10.22 7.46 1.49
C VAL A 248 -9.87 5.99 1.40
N LEU A 249 -9.86 5.42 0.19
CA LEU A 249 -9.40 4.06 -0.05
C LEU A 249 -7.96 3.85 0.43
N LEU A 250 -7.05 4.77 0.14
CA LEU A 250 -5.66 4.71 0.61
C LEU A 250 -5.57 4.66 2.14
N LEU A 251 -6.36 5.48 2.86
CA LEU A 251 -6.42 5.40 4.33
C LEU A 251 -6.87 4.02 4.82
N ARG A 252 -7.80 3.36 4.09
CA ARG A 252 -8.23 1.99 4.42
C ARG A 252 -7.16 0.95 4.13
N VAL A 253 -6.40 1.12 3.05
CA VAL A 253 -5.24 0.28 2.74
C VAL A 253 -4.22 0.33 3.87
N LEU A 254 -3.82 1.54 4.29
CA LEU A 254 -2.88 1.73 5.41
C LEU A 254 -3.39 1.07 6.70
N LYS A 255 -4.70 1.16 6.97
CA LYS A 255 -5.37 0.54 8.12
C LYS A 255 -5.41 -1.00 8.03
N SER A 256 -5.55 -1.57 6.84
CA SER A 256 -5.58 -3.03 6.67
C SER A 256 -4.22 -3.68 7.00
N ARG A 257 -3.12 -2.96 6.75
CA ARG A 257 -1.76 -3.43 7.00
C ARG A 257 -1.41 -3.52 8.49
N THR A 258 -1.91 -2.61 9.33
CA THR A 258 -1.66 -2.63 10.78
C THR A 258 -2.30 -3.83 11.47
N ARG A 259 -3.40 -4.39 10.93
CA ARG A 259 -4.01 -5.62 11.46
C ARG A 259 -3.10 -6.84 11.32
N ARG A 260 -2.39 -6.96 10.18
CA ARG A 260 -1.51 -8.11 9.88
C ARG A 260 -0.26 -8.19 10.75
N ALA A 261 0.21 -7.06 11.30
CA ALA A 261 1.39 -7.02 12.15
C ALA A 261 1.21 -7.73 13.51
N HIS A 262 -0.04 -8.01 13.92
CA HIS A 262 -0.36 -8.60 15.22
C HIS A 262 -0.80 -10.07 15.14
N TRP A 263 -0.62 -10.77 14.02
CA TRP A 263 -0.96 -12.19 13.98
C TRP A 263 0.03 -13.03 14.77
N PRO A 264 -0.46 -13.95 15.63
CA PRO A 264 0.40 -14.87 16.34
C PRO A 264 1.17 -15.72 15.33
N THR A 265 2.47 -15.87 15.56
CA THR A 265 3.33 -16.76 14.77
C THR A 265 3.22 -18.21 15.23
N ASP A 266 2.99 -18.39 16.52
CA ASP A 266 2.87 -19.71 17.17
C ASP A 266 1.42 -20.13 17.35
N PRO A 267 1.11 -21.43 17.30
CA PRO A 267 -0.22 -21.94 17.57
C PRO A 267 -0.75 -21.54 18.95
N LEU A 268 -1.98 -21.05 19.00
CA LEU A 268 -2.64 -20.67 20.25
C LEU A 268 -3.45 -21.85 20.80
N LYS A 269 -3.33 -22.08 22.11
CA LYS A 269 -4.05 -23.14 22.83
C LYS A 269 -4.75 -22.55 24.06
N ALA A 270 -6.06 -22.72 24.14
CA ALA A 270 -6.83 -22.41 25.33
C ALA A 270 -8.08 -23.29 25.43
N GLY A 271 -8.27 -23.92 26.59
CA GLY A 271 -9.36 -24.88 26.78
C GLY A 271 -9.30 -26.00 25.73
N PRO A 272 -10.43 -26.36 25.08
CA PRO A 272 -10.46 -27.40 24.06
C PRO A 272 -9.95 -26.91 22.69
N PHE A 273 -9.57 -25.63 22.57
CA PHE A 273 -9.27 -25.01 21.28
C PHE A 273 -7.79 -25.00 20.95
N TYR A 274 -7.52 -25.28 19.68
CA TYR A 274 -6.22 -25.11 19.05
C TYR A 274 -6.42 -24.29 17.78
N LEU A 275 -5.79 -23.12 17.71
CA LEU A 275 -5.79 -22.27 16.54
C LEU A 275 -4.39 -22.29 15.94
N ASP A 276 -4.27 -22.75 14.70
CA ASP A 276 -3.04 -22.70 13.92
C ASP A 276 -3.04 -21.45 13.05
N PRO A 277 -2.15 -20.46 13.31
CA PRO A 277 -2.08 -19.27 12.50
C PRO A 277 -1.66 -19.55 11.07
N GLN A 278 -0.83 -20.56 10.81
CA GLN A 278 -0.29 -20.87 9.48
C GLN A 278 -1.38 -21.29 8.51
N SER A 279 -2.21 -22.25 8.93
CA SER A 279 -3.31 -22.78 8.14
C SER A 279 -4.66 -22.09 8.40
N ARG A 280 -4.73 -21.19 9.40
CA ARG A 280 -5.97 -20.59 9.93
C ARG A 280 -7.01 -21.64 10.33
N MET A 281 -6.51 -22.82 10.69
CA MET A 281 -7.30 -23.95 11.15
C MET A 281 -7.66 -23.78 12.62
N LEU A 282 -8.94 -23.96 12.93
CA LEU A 282 -9.43 -24.05 14.30
C LEU A 282 -9.83 -25.51 14.59
N LEU A 283 -9.29 -26.06 15.68
CA LEU A 283 -9.74 -27.32 16.26
C LEU A 283 -10.43 -27.06 17.60
N ALA A 284 -11.41 -27.89 17.93
CA ALA A 284 -12.03 -27.98 19.24
C ALA A 284 -12.15 -29.45 19.65
N ASP A 285 -11.63 -29.82 20.82
CA ASP A 285 -11.53 -31.23 21.29
C ASP A 285 -10.83 -32.13 20.25
N GLY A 286 -9.84 -31.60 19.53
CA GLY A 286 -9.13 -32.33 18.48
C GLY A 286 -9.90 -32.47 17.15
N HIS A 287 -11.14 -31.99 17.06
CA HIS A 287 -11.94 -31.99 15.84
C HIS A 287 -11.83 -30.65 15.09
N ARG A 288 -11.69 -30.70 13.76
CA ARG A 288 -11.63 -29.49 12.94
C ARG A 288 -13.00 -28.82 12.85
N LEU A 289 -13.02 -27.52 13.14
CA LEU A 289 -14.17 -26.64 12.97
C LEU A 289 -14.17 -25.96 11.59
N PRO A 290 -15.30 -25.35 11.15
CA PRO A 290 -15.36 -24.61 9.90
C PRO A 290 -14.28 -23.52 9.80
N ASP A 291 -13.81 -23.28 8.57
CA ASP A 291 -12.76 -22.30 8.31
C ASP A 291 -13.19 -20.88 8.69
N LEU A 292 -12.30 -20.15 9.36
CA LEU A 292 -12.56 -18.79 9.84
C LEU A 292 -12.23 -17.74 8.77
N SER A 293 -13.08 -16.74 8.63
CA SER A 293 -12.77 -15.51 7.86
C SER A 293 -11.71 -14.67 8.59
N PRO A 294 -11.04 -13.68 7.95
CA PRO A 294 -9.97 -12.89 8.57
C PRO A 294 -10.41 -12.24 9.87
N GLY A 295 -11.57 -11.58 9.88
CA GLY A 295 -12.12 -10.96 11.09
C GLY A 295 -12.48 -11.98 12.17
N GLU A 296 -12.99 -13.17 11.81
CA GLU A 296 -13.27 -14.23 12.78
C GLU A 296 -11.99 -14.83 13.36
N PHE A 297 -10.95 -14.99 12.55
CA PHE A 297 -9.64 -15.46 12.99
C PHE A 297 -8.98 -14.43 13.91
N ASP A 298 -9.06 -13.13 13.57
CA ASP A 298 -8.58 -12.04 14.43
C ASP A 298 -9.30 -12.07 15.78
N LEU A 299 -10.64 -12.19 15.75
CA LEU A 299 -11.47 -12.29 16.95
C LEU A 299 -11.11 -13.52 17.79
N MET A 300 -10.95 -14.68 17.16
CA MET A 300 -10.58 -15.92 17.84
C MET A 300 -9.19 -15.83 18.45
N SER A 301 -8.23 -15.22 17.74
CA SER A 301 -6.87 -14.98 18.27
C SER A 301 -6.91 -14.09 19.50
N ILE A 302 -7.67 -12.99 19.46
CA ILE A 302 -7.86 -12.09 20.61
C ILE A 302 -8.44 -12.86 21.81
N LEU A 303 -9.45 -13.69 21.59
CA LEU A 303 -10.11 -14.47 22.63
C LEU A 303 -9.16 -15.49 23.28
N LEU A 304 -8.40 -16.23 22.47
CA LEU A 304 -7.47 -17.25 22.95
C LEU A 304 -6.25 -16.64 23.65
N GLU A 305 -5.67 -15.56 23.13
CA GLU A 305 -4.56 -14.83 23.78
C GLU A 305 -4.95 -14.26 25.15
N ASN A 306 -6.21 -13.86 25.29
CA ASN A 306 -6.76 -13.27 26.50
C ASN A 306 -7.63 -14.28 27.28
N ASN A 307 -7.29 -15.57 27.19
CA ASN A 307 -8.04 -16.62 27.89
C ASN A 307 -8.27 -16.28 29.37
N GLY A 308 -9.53 -16.29 29.80
CA GLY A 308 -9.95 -15.97 31.17
C GLY A 308 -9.82 -14.49 31.57
N LYS A 309 -9.43 -13.59 30.65
CA LYS A 309 -9.31 -12.15 30.87
C LYS A 309 -10.40 -11.40 30.12
N ILE A 310 -10.75 -10.22 30.63
CA ILE A 310 -11.69 -9.30 29.98
C ILE A 310 -10.92 -8.43 29.00
N VAL A 311 -11.35 -8.42 27.73
CA VAL A 311 -10.82 -7.52 26.71
C VAL A 311 -11.77 -6.34 26.54
N PRO A 312 -11.31 -5.08 26.74
CA PRO A 312 -12.09 -3.89 26.45
C PRO A 312 -12.50 -3.83 24.99
N TRP A 313 -13.71 -3.36 24.71
CA TRP A 313 -14.24 -3.32 23.35
C TRP A 313 -13.41 -2.45 22.40
N GLU A 314 -12.86 -1.35 22.90
CA GLU A 314 -11.95 -0.48 22.13
C GLU A 314 -10.70 -1.23 21.67
N ASP A 315 -10.19 -2.18 22.47
CA ASP A 315 -9.03 -2.99 22.09
C ASP A 315 -9.42 -4.04 21.05
N VAL A 316 -10.63 -4.63 21.18
CA VAL A 316 -11.18 -5.54 20.18
C VAL A 316 -11.36 -4.82 18.85
N GLU A 317 -11.97 -3.63 18.83
CA GLU A 317 -12.12 -2.83 17.61
C GLU A 317 -10.79 -2.32 17.07
N ARG A 318 -9.85 -1.95 17.93
CA ARG A 318 -8.51 -1.53 17.49
C ARG A 318 -7.82 -2.66 16.74
N ARG A 319 -7.94 -3.90 17.20
CA ARG A 319 -7.32 -5.07 16.58
C ARG A 319 -8.11 -5.59 15.37
N LEU A 320 -9.44 -5.71 15.49
CA LEU A 320 -10.32 -6.10 14.40
C LEU A 320 -10.37 -5.07 13.28
N HIS A 321 -10.21 -3.78 13.59
CA HIS A 321 -10.44 -2.70 12.63
C HIS A 321 -9.25 -1.77 12.38
N GLY A 322 -8.19 -1.75 13.18
CA GLY A 322 -6.98 -0.95 12.95
C GLY A 322 -7.01 0.49 13.52
N GLY A 323 -7.83 0.78 14.53
CA GLY A 323 -7.58 1.89 15.47
C GLY A 323 -8.21 3.27 15.22
N VAL A 324 -9.34 3.38 14.52
CA VAL A 324 -10.20 4.58 14.68
C VAL A 324 -11.40 4.15 15.49
N ALA A 325 -11.41 4.51 16.77
CA ALA A 325 -12.57 4.33 17.63
C ALA A 325 -13.76 5.08 17.01
N ALA A 326 -14.84 4.36 16.72
CA ALA A 326 -16.13 5.03 16.60
C ALA A 326 -16.35 5.72 17.96
N HIS A 327 -16.61 7.02 17.95
CA HIS A 327 -16.88 7.75 19.19
C HIS A 327 -18.17 7.18 19.81
N GLY A 328 -18.03 6.34 20.84
CA GLY A 328 -19.17 5.82 21.60
C GLY A 328 -18.99 4.36 22.05
N ALA A 329 -19.39 4.08 23.28
CA ALA A 329 -19.27 2.81 24.00
C ALA A 329 -20.14 1.66 23.45
N SER A 330 -20.33 1.57 22.14
CA SER A 330 -21.18 0.57 21.49
C SER A 330 -20.47 -0.08 20.32
N ALA A 331 -20.60 -1.41 20.23
CA ALA A 331 -19.96 -2.16 19.17
C ALA A 331 -20.42 -1.76 17.77
N THR A 332 -19.44 -1.49 16.89
CA THR A 332 -19.68 -1.28 15.46
C THR A 332 -20.48 -2.46 14.87
N PRO A 333 -21.42 -2.21 13.96
CA PRO A 333 -22.23 -3.27 13.34
C PRO A 333 -21.38 -4.42 12.76
N SER A 334 -20.22 -4.07 12.17
CA SER A 334 -19.25 -5.02 11.62
C SER A 334 -18.69 -6.02 12.66
N ALA A 335 -18.33 -5.54 13.85
CA ALA A 335 -17.76 -6.39 14.88
C ALA A 335 -18.80 -7.24 15.62
N LYS A 336 -20.03 -6.73 15.84
CA LYS A 336 -21.16 -7.55 16.34
C LYS A 336 -21.47 -8.72 15.39
N MET A 337 -21.49 -8.43 14.10
CA MET A 337 -21.74 -9.42 13.06
C MET A 337 -20.64 -10.49 13.03
N THR A 338 -19.37 -10.08 13.17
CA THR A 338 -18.23 -11.00 13.25
C THR A 338 -18.32 -11.93 14.46
N ILE A 339 -18.75 -11.43 15.63
CA ILE A 339 -18.99 -12.26 16.82
C ILE A 339 -20.11 -13.27 16.57
N SER A 340 -21.23 -12.82 16.00
CA SER A 340 -22.38 -13.69 15.73
C SER A 340 -21.99 -14.88 14.85
N ARG A 341 -21.19 -14.63 13.81
CA ARG A 341 -20.70 -15.69 12.91
C ARG A 341 -19.69 -16.61 13.54
N LEU A 342 -18.77 -16.06 14.35
CA LEU A 342 -17.84 -16.90 15.08
C LEU A 342 -18.61 -17.86 15.99
N LYS A 343 -19.64 -17.39 16.70
CA LYS A 343 -20.52 -18.25 17.51
C LYS A 343 -21.20 -19.33 16.69
N GLU A 344 -21.76 -18.97 15.54
CA GLU A 344 -22.39 -19.94 14.63
C GLU A 344 -21.42 -21.03 14.17
N LYS A 345 -20.17 -20.66 13.81
CA LYS A 345 -19.12 -21.62 13.39
C LYS A 345 -18.60 -22.47 14.54
N LEU A 346 -18.56 -21.94 15.75
CA LEU A 346 -18.26 -22.71 16.96
C LEU A 346 -19.38 -23.71 17.27
N GLY A 347 -20.63 -23.39 16.94
CA GLY A 347 -21.80 -24.23 17.17
C GLY A 347 -22.22 -24.25 18.64
N ARG A 348 -23.42 -24.79 18.91
CA ARG A 348 -24.09 -24.75 20.23
C ARG A 348 -23.24 -25.29 21.39
N LYS A 349 -22.33 -26.23 21.13
CA LYS A 349 -21.45 -26.79 22.16
C LYS A 349 -20.44 -25.78 22.71
N TYR A 350 -20.02 -24.81 21.88
CA TYR A 350 -18.88 -23.95 22.14
C TYR A 350 -19.21 -22.46 22.07
N GLU A 351 -20.39 -22.07 21.56
CA GLU A 351 -20.80 -20.67 21.44
C GLU A 351 -20.87 -19.94 22.80
N GLU A 352 -21.13 -20.70 23.87
CA GLU A 352 -21.17 -20.19 25.25
C GLU A 352 -19.79 -19.81 25.80
N CYS A 353 -18.70 -20.31 25.20
CA CYS A 353 -17.34 -19.92 25.55
C CYS A 353 -17.06 -18.44 25.16
N VAL A 354 -17.79 -17.91 24.16
CA VAL A 354 -17.73 -16.50 23.75
C VAL A 354 -18.76 -15.69 24.54
N VAL A 355 -18.35 -15.19 25.69
CA VAL A 355 -19.22 -14.43 26.59
C VAL A 355 -19.14 -12.93 26.31
N THR A 356 -20.25 -12.35 25.84
CA THR A 356 -20.46 -10.90 25.77
C THR A 356 -21.24 -10.46 27.02
N ARG A 357 -20.61 -9.75 27.96
CA ARG A 357 -21.28 -9.30 29.21
C ARG A 357 -21.31 -7.78 29.32
N ALA A 358 -22.51 -7.20 29.32
CA ALA A 358 -22.76 -5.78 29.16
C ALA A 358 -22.13 -5.22 27.87
N LEU A 359 -22.63 -4.11 27.35
CA LEU A 359 -22.27 -3.55 26.03
C LEU A 359 -20.78 -3.13 25.86
N SER A 360 -19.86 -3.56 26.73
CA SER A 360 -18.47 -3.11 26.78
C SER A 360 -17.40 -4.18 27.13
N ARG A 361 -17.74 -5.47 27.28
CA ARG A 361 -16.76 -6.50 27.72
C ARG A 361 -16.89 -7.84 26.98
N LEU A 362 -15.83 -8.24 26.27
CA LEU A 362 -15.68 -9.56 25.64
C LEU A 362 -14.81 -10.43 26.56
N MET A 363 -15.29 -11.62 26.92
CA MET A 363 -14.55 -12.56 27.77
C MET A 363 -14.65 -13.96 27.20
N TRP A 364 -13.53 -14.66 27.17
CA TRP A 364 -13.51 -16.09 26.94
C TRP A 364 -13.70 -16.81 28.27
N LYS A 365 -14.76 -17.64 28.39
CA LYS A 365 -15.01 -18.46 29.57
C LYS A 365 -14.61 -19.90 29.26
N ASN A 366 -13.66 -20.43 30.05
CA ASN A 366 -13.28 -21.84 30.03
C ASN A 366 -14.47 -22.75 30.35
#